data_AF-A0A0G4PQ03-F1
#
_entry.id   AF-A0A0G4PQ03-F1
#
_cell.length_a   1.000
_cell.length_b   1.000
_cell.length_c   1.000
_cell.angle_alpha   90.00
_cell.angle_beta   90.00
_cell.angle_gamma   90.00
#
_symmetry.space_group_name_H-M   'P 1'
#
loop_
_entity.id
_entity.type
_entity.pdbx_description
1 polymer ?
#
loop_
_entity_poly.entity_id
_entity_poly.type
_entity_poly.pdbx_seq_one_letter_code
_entity_poly.pdbx_strand_id
1 'polypeptide(L)'
;MGDSTILSAVLEYRDELGAIAEFLRKLAGICWTLNYFSMMYVSGREKIPNTGIFPLCNDIAWEFVYAFVHPAASAHWEGGVKIWFLVHLAVVSYILKFAPNEWNDVPIMKNNIYLIYLVVILGFTAGQLSFAAEVGPDLGFFYGGVLCQTLASLGPICQLLSRNSTRGASILTWSLRAIATFGGFIKLTIYYVFDTPAGPWFESPMCKFYIGLTLTLDIIYPCLYYVIQRQEKRIAVGEKKVK
;
A
#
# COMPACT_ATOMS: atom_id res chain seq x y z
N MET A 1 29.82 -12.31 25.90
CA MET A 1 29.28 -13.61 26.35
C MET A 1 27.75 -13.60 26.54
N GLY A 2 27.00 -12.77 25.79
CA GLY A 2 25.52 -12.74 25.83
C GLY A 2 24.82 -13.15 24.53
N ASP A 3 25.53 -13.13 23.40
CA ASP A 3 24.94 -13.39 22.07
C ASP A 3 24.71 -14.88 21.78
N SER A 4 25.40 -15.79 22.47
CA SER A 4 25.30 -17.22 22.20
C SER A 4 23.96 -17.81 22.61
N THR A 5 23.25 -17.24 23.58
CA THR A 5 22.01 -17.83 24.12
C THR A 5 20.79 -17.51 23.27
N ILE A 6 20.69 -16.27 22.77
CA ILE A 6 19.59 -15.85 21.89
C ILE A 6 19.73 -16.47 20.52
N LEU A 7 20.93 -16.45 19.93
CA LEU A 7 21.16 -17.06 18.62
C LEU A 7 20.89 -18.57 18.65
N SER A 8 21.30 -19.27 19.71
CA SER A 8 21.01 -20.71 19.87
C SER A 8 19.52 -20.99 20.00
N ALA A 9 18.79 -20.19 20.79
CA ALA A 9 17.34 -20.31 20.91
C ALA A 9 16.62 -20.02 19.57
N VAL A 10 17.10 -19.04 18.80
CA VAL A 10 16.51 -18.73 17.48
C VAL A 10 16.77 -19.82 16.45
N LEU A 11 17.96 -20.43 16.47
CA LEU A 11 18.29 -21.55 15.58
C LEU A 11 17.49 -22.82 15.92
N GLU A 12 17.13 -23.03 17.19
CA GLU A 12 16.25 -24.12 17.62
C GLU A 12 14.86 -24.03 16.95
N TYR A 13 14.32 -22.82 16.78
CA TYR A 13 13.00 -22.57 16.20
C TYR A 13 13.01 -22.21 14.71
N ARG A 14 14.06 -22.59 13.96
CA ARG A 14 14.24 -22.17 12.56
C ARG A 14 13.07 -22.59 11.67
N ASP A 15 12.60 -23.82 11.81
CA ASP A 15 11.55 -24.36 10.96
C ASP A 15 10.18 -23.74 11.31
N GLU A 16 9.89 -23.52 12.59
CA GLU A 16 8.68 -22.84 13.05
C GLU A 16 8.65 -21.39 12.57
N LEU A 17 9.77 -20.67 12.68
CA LEU A 17 9.88 -19.29 12.21
C LEU A 17 9.78 -19.22 10.67
N GLY A 18 10.34 -20.20 9.96
CA GLY A 18 10.12 -20.36 8.52
C GLY A 18 8.64 -20.55 8.16
N ALA A 19 7.93 -21.39 8.90
CA ALA A 19 6.48 -21.59 8.72
C ALA A 19 5.68 -20.31 9.01
N ILE A 20 6.07 -19.55 10.03
CA ILE A 20 5.48 -18.24 10.34
C ILE A 20 5.71 -17.26 9.18
N ALA A 21 6.93 -17.20 8.61
CA ALA A 21 7.24 -16.33 7.48
C ALA A 21 6.35 -16.63 6.25
N GLU A 22 6.15 -17.92 5.93
CA GLU A 22 5.26 -18.33 4.84
C GLU A 22 3.79 -18.05 5.13
N PHE A 23 3.34 -18.25 6.37
CA PHE A 23 2.00 -17.86 6.79
C PHE A 23 1.77 -16.35 6.62
N LEU A 24 2.72 -15.52 7.08
CA LEU A 24 2.67 -14.07 6.96
C LEU A 24 2.64 -13.60 5.50
N ARG A 25 3.39 -14.27 4.60
CA ARG A 25 3.34 -14.00 3.16
C ARG A 25 1.94 -14.24 2.59
N LYS A 26 1.31 -15.36 2.93
CA LYS A 26 -0.07 -15.70 2.49
C LYS A 26 -1.09 -14.73 3.09
N LEU A 27 -0.97 -14.43 4.38
CA LEU A 27 -1.83 -13.48 5.08
C LEU A 27 -1.74 -12.09 4.43
N ALA A 28 -0.53 -11.62 4.10
CA ALA A 28 -0.35 -10.35 3.41
C ALA A 28 -1.12 -10.31 2.08
N GLY A 29 -1.06 -11.39 1.28
CA GLY A 29 -1.82 -11.43 0.01
C GLY A 29 -3.33 -11.44 0.19
N ILE A 30 -3.85 -12.12 1.22
CA ILE A 30 -5.27 -12.06 1.58
C ILE A 30 -5.66 -10.65 2.02
N CYS A 31 -4.87 -10.05 2.91
CA CYS A 31 -5.10 -8.71 3.44
C CYS A 31 -5.09 -7.63 2.35
N TRP A 32 -4.17 -7.68 1.39
CA TRP A 32 -4.17 -6.79 0.22
C TRP A 32 -5.42 -6.96 -0.64
N THR A 33 -5.82 -8.21 -0.87
CA THR A 33 -7.04 -8.50 -1.64
C THR A 33 -8.29 -7.97 -0.93
N LEU A 34 -8.40 -8.18 0.39
CA LEU A 34 -9.50 -7.63 1.19
C LEU A 34 -9.45 -6.10 1.27
N ASN A 35 -8.25 -5.51 1.28
CA ASN A 35 -8.06 -4.07 1.23
C ASN A 35 -8.71 -3.49 -0.03
N TYR A 36 -8.47 -4.08 -1.20
CA TYR A 36 -9.12 -3.70 -2.46
C TYR A 36 -10.66 -3.75 -2.40
N PHE A 37 -11.23 -4.81 -1.85
CA PHE A 37 -12.69 -4.87 -1.65
C PHE A 37 -13.19 -3.80 -0.68
N SER A 38 -12.44 -3.53 0.39
CA SER A 38 -12.75 -2.47 1.35
C SER A 38 -12.71 -1.09 0.68
N MET A 39 -11.72 -0.82 -0.18
CA MET A 39 -11.61 0.44 -0.92
C MET A 39 -12.83 0.67 -1.82
N MET A 40 -13.27 -0.36 -2.55
CA MET A 40 -14.48 -0.30 -3.38
C MET A 40 -15.73 -0.08 -2.53
N TYR A 41 -15.89 -0.83 -1.44
CA TYR A 41 -17.03 -0.69 -0.53
C TYR A 41 -17.14 0.75 0.02
N VAL A 42 -16.03 1.29 0.54
CA VAL A 42 -16.00 2.65 1.10
C VAL A 42 -16.27 3.68 0.02
N SER A 43 -15.66 3.54 -1.15
CA SER A 43 -15.89 4.49 -2.25
C SER A 43 -17.34 4.47 -2.74
N GLY A 44 -17.95 3.28 -2.79
CA GLY A 44 -19.35 3.11 -3.18
C GLY A 44 -20.34 3.66 -2.16
N ARG A 45 -20.03 3.54 -0.87
CA ARG A 45 -20.84 4.07 0.24
C ARG A 45 -20.76 5.59 0.34
N GLU A 46 -19.55 6.14 0.32
CA GLU A 46 -19.29 7.58 0.51
C GLU A 46 -19.40 8.38 -0.80
N LYS A 47 -19.54 7.68 -1.94
CA LYS A 47 -19.59 8.27 -3.30
C LYS A 47 -18.40 9.17 -3.60
N ILE A 48 -17.23 8.88 -3.04
CA ILE A 48 -15.96 9.56 -3.32
C ILE A 48 -14.81 8.55 -3.33
N PRO A 49 -13.65 8.85 -3.93
CA PRO A 49 -12.50 7.96 -3.89
C PRO A 49 -12.00 7.72 -2.46
N ASN A 50 -11.83 6.45 -2.12
CA ASN A 50 -11.24 6.03 -0.85
C ASN A 50 -9.73 6.30 -0.75
N THR A 51 -9.03 6.40 -1.87
CA THR A 51 -7.59 6.66 -1.93
C THR A 51 -7.28 7.72 -2.98
N GLY A 52 -6.04 8.22 -2.98
CA GLY A 52 -5.58 9.26 -3.88
C GLY A 52 -5.33 8.75 -5.31
N ILE A 53 -5.11 9.69 -6.24
CA ILE A 53 -4.80 9.39 -7.64
C ILE A 53 -3.47 8.63 -7.73
N PHE A 54 -2.42 9.15 -7.10
CA PHE A 54 -1.05 8.65 -7.28
C PHE A 54 -0.84 7.23 -6.75
N PRO A 55 -1.33 6.85 -5.54
CA PRO A 55 -1.20 5.46 -5.07
C PRO A 55 -1.81 4.45 -6.05
N LEU A 56 -3.05 4.68 -6.50
CA LEU A 56 -3.72 3.79 -7.48
C LEU A 56 -2.96 3.70 -8.80
N CYS A 57 -2.53 4.84 -9.32
CA CYS A 57 -1.89 4.88 -10.63
C CYS A 57 -0.51 4.25 -10.62
N ASN A 58 0.26 4.44 -9.53
CA ASN A 58 1.57 3.82 -9.39
C ASN A 58 1.45 2.30 -9.18
N ASP A 59 0.51 1.83 -8.37
CA ASP A 59 0.31 0.40 -8.12
C ASP A 59 -0.08 -0.34 -9.40
N ILE A 60 -1.06 0.16 -10.15
CA ILE A 60 -1.47 -0.52 -11.40
C ILE A 60 -0.38 -0.48 -12.46
N ALA A 61 0.42 0.59 -12.50
CA ALA A 61 1.58 0.70 -13.38
C ALA A 61 2.67 -0.31 -13.00
N TRP A 62 2.98 -0.43 -11.71
CA TRP A 62 3.94 -1.41 -11.19
C TRP A 62 3.48 -2.84 -11.49
N GLU A 63 2.23 -3.16 -11.18
CA GLU A 63 1.64 -4.47 -11.46
C GLU A 63 1.69 -4.78 -12.96
N PHE A 64 1.34 -3.83 -13.84
CA PHE A 64 1.43 -4.04 -15.29
C PHE A 64 2.86 -4.39 -15.73
N VAL A 65 3.84 -3.58 -15.33
CA VAL A 65 5.25 -3.76 -15.73
C VAL A 65 5.76 -5.12 -15.27
N TYR A 66 5.56 -5.49 -14.01
CA TYR A 66 6.13 -6.73 -13.47
C TYR A 66 5.25 -7.96 -13.66
N ALA A 67 3.98 -7.83 -14.07
CA ALA A 67 3.13 -8.95 -14.46
C ALA A 67 3.30 -9.34 -15.94
N PHE A 68 3.54 -8.37 -16.84
CA PHE A 68 3.49 -8.60 -18.29
C PHE A 68 4.77 -8.23 -19.04
N VAL A 69 5.49 -7.20 -18.64
CA VAL A 69 6.72 -6.76 -19.33
C VAL A 69 7.96 -7.50 -18.78
N HIS A 70 8.06 -7.58 -17.45
CA HIS A 70 9.13 -8.27 -16.74
C HIS A 70 8.60 -9.36 -15.78
N PRO A 71 7.88 -10.38 -16.30
CA PRO A 71 7.26 -11.42 -15.47
C PRO A 71 8.28 -12.29 -14.71
N ALA A 72 9.52 -12.38 -15.20
CA ALA A 72 10.57 -13.13 -14.51
C ALA A 72 10.94 -12.51 -13.16
N ALA A 73 10.93 -11.17 -13.05
CA ALA A 73 11.24 -10.47 -11.81
C ALA A 73 10.23 -10.76 -10.68
N SER A 74 8.97 -11.02 -11.05
CA SER A 74 7.89 -11.37 -10.11
C SER A 74 7.66 -12.87 -9.98
N ALA A 75 8.50 -13.72 -10.58
CA ALA A 75 8.28 -15.17 -10.62
C ALA A 75 8.18 -15.83 -9.24
N HIS A 76 8.88 -15.27 -8.24
CA HIS A 76 8.82 -15.73 -6.83
C HIS A 76 7.45 -15.52 -6.17
N TRP A 77 6.53 -14.78 -6.79
CA TRP A 77 5.14 -14.66 -6.39
C TRP A 77 4.19 -15.60 -7.15
N GLU A 78 4.71 -16.53 -7.96
CA GLU A 78 3.93 -17.58 -8.65
C GLU A 78 2.74 -17.05 -9.47
N GLY A 79 2.88 -15.86 -10.06
CA GLY A 79 1.81 -15.21 -10.82
C GLY A 79 0.80 -14.41 -9.98
N GLY A 80 0.99 -14.29 -8.66
CA GLY A 80 0.16 -13.46 -7.78
C GLY A 80 0.03 -12.02 -8.25
N VAL A 81 1.09 -11.43 -8.83
CA VAL A 81 1.07 -10.06 -9.37
C VAL A 81 0.09 -9.92 -10.56
N LYS A 82 -0.06 -10.96 -11.40
CA LYS A 82 -1.05 -10.95 -12.49
C LYS A 82 -2.48 -10.93 -11.95
N ILE A 83 -2.74 -11.71 -10.89
CA ILE A 83 -4.04 -11.75 -10.25
C ILE A 83 -4.34 -10.40 -9.59
N TRP A 84 -3.37 -9.82 -8.87
CA TRP A 84 -3.51 -8.49 -8.30
C TRP A 84 -3.78 -7.43 -9.35
N PHE A 85 -3.07 -7.43 -10.48
CA PHE A 85 -3.35 -6.53 -11.60
C PHE A 85 -4.82 -6.58 -12.05
N LEU A 86 -5.40 -7.78 -12.20
CA LEU A 86 -6.79 -7.93 -12.62
C LEU A 86 -7.77 -7.42 -11.56
N VAL A 87 -7.49 -7.70 -10.28
CA VAL A 87 -8.30 -7.16 -9.17
C VAL A 87 -8.18 -5.64 -9.11
N HIS A 88 -6.98 -5.09 -9.30
CA HIS A 88 -6.73 -3.67 -9.23
C HIS A 88 -7.36 -2.92 -10.41
N LEU A 89 -7.39 -3.49 -11.61
CA LEU A 89 -8.17 -2.96 -12.73
C LEU A 89 -9.63 -2.77 -12.36
N ALA A 90 -10.23 -3.74 -11.64
CA ALA A 90 -11.61 -3.62 -11.16
C ALA A 90 -11.74 -2.50 -10.11
N VAL A 91 -10.79 -2.39 -9.17
CA VAL A 91 -10.75 -1.33 -8.16
C VAL A 91 -10.65 0.06 -8.79
N VAL A 92 -9.68 0.28 -9.69
CA VAL A 92 -9.49 1.56 -10.38
C VAL A 92 -10.75 1.91 -11.17
N SER A 93 -11.28 0.97 -11.95
CA SER A 93 -12.51 1.17 -12.73
C SER A 93 -13.70 1.52 -11.84
N TYR A 94 -13.80 0.93 -10.65
CA TYR A 94 -14.87 1.22 -9.70
C TYR A 94 -14.70 2.59 -9.03
N ILE A 95 -13.51 2.91 -8.55
CA ILE A 95 -13.20 4.19 -7.89
C ILE A 95 -13.36 5.37 -8.85
N LEU A 96 -12.95 5.20 -10.11
CA LEU A 96 -13.08 6.21 -11.16
C LEU A 96 -14.51 6.69 -11.39
N LYS A 97 -15.52 5.87 -11.08
CA LYS A 97 -16.93 6.27 -11.14
C LYS A 97 -17.26 7.40 -10.17
N PHE A 98 -16.54 7.47 -9.04
CA PHE A 98 -16.76 8.44 -7.98
C PHE A 98 -15.69 9.54 -7.93
N ALA A 99 -14.61 9.41 -8.71
CA ALA A 99 -13.52 10.38 -8.76
C ALA A 99 -13.95 11.84 -9.05
N PRO A 100 -14.91 12.13 -9.95
CA PRO A 100 -15.38 13.49 -10.17
C PRO A 100 -15.94 14.18 -8.91
N ASN A 101 -16.50 13.42 -7.97
CA ASN A 101 -17.17 13.96 -6.78
C ASN A 101 -16.19 14.55 -5.76
N GLU A 102 -14.90 14.19 -5.85
CA GLU A 102 -13.85 14.79 -5.03
C GLU A 102 -13.52 16.22 -5.47
N TRP A 103 -13.72 16.52 -6.75
CA TRP A 103 -13.23 17.74 -7.39
C TRP A 103 -14.36 18.71 -7.75
N ASN A 104 -15.47 18.68 -7.00
CA ASN A 104 -16.61 19.57 -7.25
C ASN A 104 -16.23 21.05 -7.24
N ASP A 105 -15.25 21.43 -6.42
CA ASP A 105 -14.76 22.80 -6.29
C ASP A 105 -13.66 23.16 -7.32
N VAL A 106 -13.21 22.18 -8.12
CA VAL A 106 -12.13 22.33 -9.11
C VAL A 106 -12.59 21.78 -10.47
N PRO A 107 -13.35 22.55 -11.26
CA PRO A 107 -13.99 22.07 -12.49
C PRO A 107 -13.02 21.47 -13.52
N ILE A 108 -11.79 22.01 -13.62
CA ILE A 108 -10.77 21.50 -14.54
C ILE A 108 -10.37 20.06 -14.18
N MET A 109 -10.23 19.75 -12.89
CA MET A 109 -9.92 18.40 -12.42
C MET A 109 -11.11 17.48 -12.64
N LYS A 110 -12.31 17.92 -12.25
CA LYS A 110 -13.55 17.14 -12.38
C LYS A 110 -13.82 16.71 -13.83
N ASN A 111 -13.72 17.63 -14.78
CA ASN A 111 -14.05 17.40 -16.19
C ASN A 111 -13.00 16.56 -16.91
N ASN A 112 -11.76 16.53 -16.40
CA ASN A 112 -10.64 15.82 -17.03
C ASN A 112 -10.13 14.64 -16.18
N ILE A 113 -10.89 14.21 -15.17
CA ILE A 113 -10.36 13.27 -14.16
C ILE A 113 -9.91 11.94 -14.77
N TYR A 114 -10.63 11.42 -15.77
CA TYR A 114 -10.25 10.19 -16.47
C TYR A 114 -8.94 10.35 -17.25
N LEU A 115 -8.76 11.50 -17.91
CA LEU A 115 -7.52 11.82 -18.62
C LEU A 115 -6.36 11.98 -17.64
N ILE A 116 -6.60 12.60 -16.48
CA ILE A 116 -5.59 12.75 -15.44
C ILE A 116 -5.12 11.37 -14.95
N TYR A 117 -6.04 10.46 -14.63
CA TYR A 117 -5.68 9.10 -14.25
C TYR A 117 -4.89 8.39 -15.35
N LEU A 118 -5.32 8.49 -16.61
CA LEU A 118 -4.61 7.90 -17.74
C LEU A 118 -3.18 8.44 -17.86
N VAL A 119 -3.00 9.76 -17.84
CA VAL A 119 -1.68 10.40 -17.93
C VAL A 119 -0.79 10.01 -16.75
N VAL A 120 -1.33 9.95 -15.54
CA VAL A 120 -0.57 9.57 -14.35
C VAL A 120 -0.20 8.09 -14.39
N ILE A 121 -1.07 7.19 -14.84
CA ILE A 121 -0.75 5.76 -15.06
C ILE A 121 0.37 5.62 -16.09
N LEU A 122 0.26 6.31 -17.23
CA LEU A 122 1.29 6.27 -18.28
C LEU A 122 2.62 6.82 -17.76
N GLY A 123 2.60 7.91 -16.98
CA GLY A 123 3.77 8.49 -16.35
C GLY A 123 4.46 7.53 -15.39
N PHE A 124 3.70 6.89 -14.47
CA PHE A 124 4.26 5.88 -13.58
C PHE A 124 4.74 4.65 -14.35
N THR A 125 4.03 4.20 -15.39
CA THR A 125 4.45 3.06 -16.21
C THR A 125 5.79 3.35 -16.89
N ALA A 126 5.93 4.53 -17.49
CA ALA A 126 7.20 4.98 -18.07
C ALA A 126 8.30 5.07 -17.01
N GLY A 127 8.00 5.59 -15.83
CA GLY A 127 8.94 5.65 -14.70
C GLY A 127 9.40 4.27 -14.24
N GLN A 128 8.48 3.33 -14.05
CA GLN A 128 8.77 1.95 -13.65
C GLN A 128 9.62 1.23 -14.71
N LEU A 129 9.29 1.39 -15.99
CA LEU A 129 10.08 0.83 -17.10
C LEU A 129 11.49 1.43 -17.18
N SER A 130 11.59 2.76 -17.09
CA SER A 130 12.88 3.46 -17.14
C SER A 130 13.76 3.06 -15.97
N PHE A 131 13.17 2.91 -14.78
CA PHE A 131 13.89 2.48 -13.60
C PHE A 131 14.34 1.01 -13.71
N ALA A 132 13.47 0.10 -14.17
CA ALA A 132 13.83 -1.29 -14.43
C ALA A 132 14.93 -1.42 -15.49
N ALA A 133 14.97 -0.54 -16.49
CA ALA A 133 16.04 -0.51 -17.48
C ALA A 133 17.38 -0.05 -16.88
N GLU A 134 17.35 0.88 -15.91
CA GLU A 134 18.54 1.41 -15.26
C GLU A 134 19.15 0.44 -14.25
N VAL A 135 18.33 -0.11 -13.34
CA VAL A 135 18.83 -0.92 -12.20
C VAL A 135 18.64 -2.43 -12.41
N GLY A 136 18.02 -2.83 -13.52
CA GLY A 136 17.63 -4.20 -13.79
C GLY A 136 16.21 -4.53 -13.26
N PRO A 137 15.47 -5.45 -13.91
CA PRO A 137 14.08 -5.73 -13.56
C PRO A 137 13.86 -6.27 -12.15
N ASP A 138 14.79 -7.06 -11.60
CA ASP A 138 14.65 -7.64 -10.26
C ASP A 138 14.71 -6.54 -9.17
N LEU A 139 15.68 -5.64 -9.25
CA LEU A 139 15.77 -4.49 -8.35
C LEU A 139 14.62 -3.50 -8.59
N GLY A 140 14.26 -3.30 -9.86
CA GLY A 140 13.10 -2.50 -10.24
C GLY A 140 11.81 -3.00 -9.58
N PHE A 141 11.58 -4.32 -9.58
CA PHE A 141 10.41 -4.92 -8.94
C PHE A 141 10.31 -4.54 -7.47
N PHE A 142 11.39 -4.73 -6.71
CA PHE A 142 11.38 -4.45 -5.27
C PHE A 142 11.26 -2.96 -4.95
N TYR A 143 12.08 -2.11 -5.56
CA TYR A 143 12.02 -0.67 -5.30
C TYR A 143 10.74 -0.01 -5.84
N GLY A 144 10.23 -0.50 -6.97
CA GLY A 144 8.93 -0.08 -7.48
C GLY A 144 7.80 -0.42 -6.50
N GLY A 145 7.84 -1.62 -5.90
CA GLY A 145 6.86 -2.04 -4.89
C GLY A 145 6.99 -1.26 -3.58
N VAL A 146 8.20 -0.83 -3.25
CA VAL A 146 8.46 0.09 -2.14
C VAL A 146 7.85 1.47 -2.39
N LEU A 147 7.95 1.99 -3.62
CA LEU A 147 7.28 3.23 -4.01
C LEU A 147 5.75 3.09 -3.90
N CYS A 148 5.20 1.97 -4.37
CA CYS A 148 3.79 1.59 -4.20
C CYS A 148 3.38 1.67 -2.72
N GLN A 149 4.07 0.93 -1.86
CA GLN A 149 3.81 0.92 -0.43
C GLN A 149 3.87 2.32 0.18
N THR A 150 4.91 3.09 -0.17
CA THR A 150 5.11 4.44 0.38
C THR A 150 3.94 5.35 0.02
N LEU A 151 3.50 5.33 -1.25
CA LEU A 151 2.34 6.09 -1.70
C LEU A 151 1.04 5.58 -1.07
N ALA A 152 0.86 4.27 -0.93
CA ALA A 152 -0.31 3.67 -0.28
C ALA A 152 -0.42 4.02 1.21
N SER A 153 0.70 4.25 1.90
CA SER A 153 0.74 4.76 3.28
C SER A 153 0.55 6.27 3.36
N LEU A 154 1.23 7.05 2.50
CA LEU A 154 1.21 8.51 2.52
C LEU A 154 -0.12 9.09 1.98
N GLY A 155 -0.67 8.50 0.92
CA GLY A 155 -1.87 9.00 0.24
C GLY A 155 -3.06 9.20 1.17
N PRO A 156 -3.46 8.18 1.96
CA PRO A 156 -4.56 8.32 2.92
C PRO A 156 -4.30 9.38 4.00
N ILE A 157 -3.04 9.58 4.42
CA ILE A 157 -2.66 10.66 5.36
C ILE A 157 -2.91 12.02 4.70
N CYS A 158 -2.39 12.22 3.49
CA CYS A 158 -2.60 13.45 2.74
C CYS A 158 -4.08 13.72 2.49
N GLN A 159 -4.88 12.69 2.22
CA GLN A 159 -6.33 12.84 2.04
C GLN A 159 -7.02 13.26 3.33
N LEU A 160 -6.72 12.63 4.47
CA LEU A 160 -7.27 13.04 5.76
C LEU A 160 -6.97 14.51 6.06
N LEU A 161 -5.72 14.93 5.87
CA LEU A 161 -5.29 16.30 6.13
C LEU A 161 -5.92 17.30 5.15
N SER A 162 -5.95 16.98 3.85
CA SER A 162 -6.47 17.89 2.82
C SER A 162 -7.99 18.05 2.90
N ARG A 163 -8.71 16.97 3.21
CA ARG A 163 -10.17 17.00 3.41
C ARG A 163 -10.55 17.57 4.77
N ASN A 164 -9.63 17.53 5.74
CA ASN A 164 -9.90 17.75 7.16
C ASN A 164 -11.16 16.99 7.64
N SER A 165 -11.32 15.76 7.15
CA SER A 165 -12.50 14.93 7.40
C SER A 165 -12.17 13.45 7.25
N THR A 166 -12.89 12.60 7.98
CA THR A 166 -12.82 11.15 7.82
C THR A 166 -13.61 10.61 6.62
N ARG A 167 -14.27 11.49 5.85
CA ARG A 167 -15.02 11.12 4.65
C ARG A 167 -14.13 10.39 3.63
N GLY A 168 -14.60 9.23 3.18
CA GLY A 168 -13.86 8.36 2.26
C GLY A 168 -12.67 7.62 2.88
N ALA A 169 -12.31 7.90 4.13
CA ALA A 169 -11.28 7.18 4.86
C ALA A 169 -11.89 5.95 5.58
N SER A 170 -11.05 4.97 5.92
CA SER A 170 -11.51 3.75 6.58
C SER A 170 -10.41 3.10 7.40
N ILE A 171 -10.71 2.85 8.68
CA ILE A 171 -9.82 2.09 9.58
C ILE A 171 -9.71 0.64 9.12
N LEU A 172 -10.77 0.04 8.57
CA LEU A 172 -10.70 -1.32 8.05
C LEU A 172 -9.76 -1.41 6.85
N THR A 173 -9.87 -0.46 5.92
CA THR A 173 -9.00 -0.41 4.74
C THR A 173 -7.55 -0.25 5.17
N TRP A 174 -7.28 0.67 6.09
CA TRP A 174 -5.95 0.84 6.66
C TRP A 174 -5.47 -0.39 7.42
N SER A 175 -6.29 -1.02 8.27
CA SER A 175 -5.84 -2.13 9.12
C SER A 175 -5.47 -3.36 8.31
N LEU A 176 -6.23 -3.67 7.26
CA LEU A 176 -5.88 -4.73 6.31
C LEU A 176 -4.50 -4.47 5.68
N ARG A 177 -4.27 -3.24 5.22
CA ARG A 177 -2.97 -2.85 4.63
C ARG A 177 -1.84 -2.89 5.65
N ALA A 178 -2.09 -2.38 6.85
CA ALA A 178 -1.13 -2.36 7.94
C ALA A 178 -0.74 -3.79 8.34
N ILE A 179 -1.70 -4.71 8.52
CA ILE A 179 -1.42 -6.12 8.83
C ILE A 179 -0.52 -6.75 7.76
N ALA A 180 -0.79 -6.49 6.47
CA ALA A 180 0.06 -6.97 5.39
C ALA A 180 1.49 -6.39 5.45
N THR A 181 1.60 -5.10 5.77
CA THR A 181 2.88 -4.38 5.87
C THR A 181 3.71 -4.85 7.06
N PHE A 182 3.13 -4.90 8.26
CA PHE A 182 3.76 -5.40 9.47
C PHE A 182 4.14 -6.88 9.34
N GLY A 183 3.24 -7.70 8.78
CA GLY A 183 3.53 -9.12 8.50
C GLY A 183 4.68 -9.29 7.50
N GLY A 184 4.72 -8.46 6.46
CA GLY A 184 5.84 -8.40 5.52
C GLY A 184 7.16 -8.06 6.21
N PHE A 185 7.16 -7.09 7.13
CA PHE A 185 8.35 -6.72 7.89
C PHE A 185 8.83 -7.84 8.85
N ILE A 186 7.92 -8.49 9.56
CA ILE A 186 8.26 -9.63 10.43
C ILE A 186 8.87 -10.76 9.60
N LYS A 187 8.26 -11.09 8.45
CA LYS A 187 8.79 -12.07 7.50
C LYS A 187 10.21 -11.71 7.06
N LEU A 188 10.43 -10.46 6.66
CA LEU A 188 11.74 -9.95 6.27
C LEU A 188 12.75 -10.07 7.43
N THR A 189 12.35 -9.75 8.66
CA THR A 189 13.23 -9.91 9.84
C THR A 189 13.62 -11.37 10.07
N ILE A 190 12.69 -12.32 9.89
CA ILE A 190 12.98 -13.75 9.96
C ILE A 190 14.00 -14.15 8.90
N TYR A 191 13.83 -13.68 7.67
CA TYR A 191 14.78 -13.98 6.58
C TYR A 191 16.17 -13.40 6.86
N TYR A 192 16.25 -12.20 7.44
CA TYR A 192 17.52 -11.57 7.86
C TYR A 192 18.26 -12.44 8.87
N VAL A 193 17.55 -12.91 9.90
CA VAL A 193 18.17 -13.65 11.00
C VAL A 193 18.69 -15.03 10.57
N PHE A 194 18.05 -15.66 9.57
CA PHE A 194 18.43 -16.98 9.06
C PHE A 194 19.28 -16.96 7.80
N ASP A 195 19.75 -15.78 7.35
CA ASP A 195 20.47 -15.60 6.10
C ASP A 195 19.72 -16.21 4.90
N THR A 196 18.39 -16.11 4.93
CA THR A 196 17.52 -16.60 3.86
C THR A 196 17.50 -15.55 2.75
N PRO A 197 17.84 -15.90 1.49
CA PRO A 197 17.81 -14.96 0.39
C PRO A 197 16.41 -14.35 0.18
N ALA A 198 16.29 -13.02 0.27
CA ALA A 198 15.02 -12.29 0.07
C ALA A 198 15.04 -11.36 -1.17
N GLY A 199 16.03 -11.54 -2.05
CA GLY A 199 16.26 -10.74 -3.24
C GLY A 199 17.38 -9.70 -3.08
N PRO A 200 17.85 -9.12 -4.20
CA PRO A 200 19.05 -8.27 -4.23
C PRO A 200 18.90 -6.94 -3.47
N TRP A 201 17.68 -6.51 -3.17
CA TRP A 201 17.39 -5.26 -2.47
C TRP A 201 17.50 -5.38 -0.94
N PHE A 202 17.42 -6.60 -0.41
CA PHE A 202 17.02 -6.86 0.97
C PHE A 202 18.00 -6.30 2.02
N GLU A 203 19.30 -6.48 1.77
CA GLU A 203 20.35 -5.99 2.67
C GLU A 203 20.69 -4.51 2.51
N SER A 204 20.09 -3.85 1.51
CA SER A 204 20.44 -2.46 1.19
C SER A 204 20.03 -1.50 2.32
N PRO A 205 20.82 -0.43 2.57
CA PRO A 205 20.40 0.64 3.47
C PRO A 205 19.06 1.28 3.07
N MET A 206 18.77 1.32 1.77
CA MET A 206 17.50 1.83 1.26
C MET A 206 16.32 0.96 1.71
N CYS A 207 16.43 -0.37 1.64
CA CYS A 207 15.41 -1.29 2.17
C CYS A 207 15.05 -0.94 3.63
N LYS A 208 16.07 -0.80 4.48
CA LYS A 208 15.92 -0.50 5.92
C LYS A 208 15.27 0.88 6.15
N PHE A 209 15.70 1.89 5.40
CA PHE A 209 15.10 3.23 5.44
C PHE A 209 13.61 3.19 5.05
N TYR A 210 13.27 2.51 3.95
CA TYR A 210 11.90 2.44 3.45
C TYR A 210 10.96 1.70 4.39
N ILE A 211 11.42 0.60 4.98
CA ILE A 211 10.69 -0.08 6.06
C ILE A 211 10.37 0.93 7.17
N GLY A 212 11.38 1.63 7.70
CA GLY A 212 11.18 2.64 8.74
C GLY A 212 10.20 3.75 8.35
N LEU A 213 10.30 4.25 7.12
CA LEU A 213 9.40 5.25 6.57
C LEU A 213 7.95 4.75 6.52
N THR A 214 7.72 3.57 5.94
CA THR A 214 6.37 2.99 5.78
C THR A 214 5.70 2.69 7.11
N LEU A 215 6.45 2.14 8.07
CA LEU A 215 5.96 1.88 9.43
C LEU A 215 5.59 3.19 10.14
N THR A 216 6.41 4.22 9.99
CA THR A 216 6.14 5.55 10.55
C THR A 216 4.84 6.13 9.98
N LEU A 217 4.68 6.11 8.66
CA LEU A 217 3.47 6.59 7.99
C LEU A 217 2.23 5.79 8.43
N ASP A 218 2.35 4.46 8.54
CA ASP A 218 1.23 3.62 8.95
C ASP A 218 0.81 3.81 10.40
N ILE A 219 1.73 4.21 11.28
CA ILE A 219 1.42 4.60 12.66
C ILE A 219 0.75 5.99 12.70
N ILE A 220 1.17 6.93 11.85
CA ILE A 220 0.61 8.28 11.80
C ILE A 220 -0.88 8.28 11.42
N TYR A 221 -1.27 7.45 10.44
CA TYR A 221 -2.64 7.42 9.93
C TYR A 221 -3.74 7.23 11.01
N PRO A 222 -3.73 6.17 11.86
CA PRO A 222 -4.77 5.97 12.86
C PRO A 222 -4.81 7.09 13.90
N CYS A 223 -3.66 7.69 14.24
CA CYS A 223 -3.61 8.84 15.14
C CYS A 223 -4.36 10.04 14.55
N LEU A 224 -4.07 10.41 13.30
CA LEU A 224 -4.74 11.50 12.61
C LEU A 224 -6.22 11.22 12.40
N TYR A 225 -6.56 9.99 11.96
CA TYR A 225 -7.95 9.57 11.79
C TYR A 225 -8.74 9.75 13.10
N TYR A 226 -8.18 9.32 14.23
CA TYR A 226 -8.83 9.45 15.53
C TYR A 226 -9.02 10.92 15.95
N VAL A 227 -7.99 11.76 15.75
CA VAL A 227 -8.06 13.19 16.07
C VAL A 227 -9.17 13.88 15.27
N ILE A 228 -9.18 13.69 13.94
CA ILE A 228 -10.18 14.30 13.04
C ILE A 228 -11.58 13.76 13.38
N GLN A 229 -11.73 12.45 13.58
CA GLN A 229 -13.02 11.87 13.95
C GLN A 229 -13.56 12.45 15.28
N ARG A 230 -12.69 12.69 16.25
CA ARG A 230 -13.07 13.30 17.53
C ARG A 230 -13.51 14.75 17.35
N GLN A 231 -12.86 15.50 16.46
CA GLN A 231 -13.26 16.86 16.12
C GLN A 231 -14.66 16.88 15.46
N GLU A 232 -14.89 16.02 14.45
CA GLU A 232 -16.20 15.90 13.78
C GLU A 232 -17.33 15.58 14.78
N LYS A 233 -17.09 14.62 15.69
CA LYS A 233 -18.07 14.26 16.75
C LYS A 233 -18.38 15.42 17.70
N ARG A 234 -17.39 16.23 18.06
CA ARG A 234 -17.57 17.40 18.95
C ARG A 234 -18.41 18.48 18.29
N ILE A 235 -18.16 18.77 17.01
CA ILE A 235 -18.92 19.74 16.23
C ILE A 235 -20.39 19.29 16.15
N ALA A 236 -20.64 18.02 15.81
CA ALA A 236 -22.00 17.47 15.72
C ALA A 236 -22.77 17.52 17.06
N VAL A 237 -22.10 17.34 18.19
CA VAL A 237 -22.72 17.49 19.53
C VAL A 237 -23.01 18.96 19.85
N GLY A 238 -22.12 19.88 19.48
CA GLY A 238 -22.32 21.32 19.66
C GLY A 238 -23.54 21.83 18.90
N GLU A 239 -23.68 21.45 17.63
CA GLU A 239 -24.84 21.82 16.79
C GLU A 239 -26.17 21.30 17.35
N LYS A 240 -26.18 20.10 17.95
CA LYS A 240 -27.37 19.53 18.61
C LYS A 240 -27.77 20.25 19.89
N LYS A 241 -26.88 20.99 20.54
CA LYS A 241 -27.19 21.77 21.75
C LYS A 241 -27.74 23.17 21.43
N VAL A 242 -27.57 23.65 20.21
CA VAL A 242 -28.01 24.98 19.76
C VAL A 242 -29.38 24.92 19.08
N LYS A 243 -29.82 23.73 18.63
CA LYS A 243 -31.17 23.45 18.15
C LYS A 243 -32.09 23.02 19.28
#